data_AF-A0A2N1VSF4-F1
#
_entry.id   AF-A0A2N1VSF4-F1
#
_cell.length_a   1.000
_cell.length_b   1.000
_cell.length_c   1.000
_cell.angle_alpha   90.00
_cell.angle_beta   90.00
_cell.angle_gamma   90.00
#
_symmetry.space_group_name_H-M   'P 1'
#
loop_
_entity.id
_entity.type
_entity.pdbx_description
1 polymer ?
#
loop_
_entity_poly.entity_id
_entity_poly.type
_entity_poly.pdbx_seq_one_letter_code
_entity_poly.pdbx_strand_id
1 'polypeptide(L)'
;MQELFYIIHSFLNSGNKWLNKEAIYSAGLTYSPEFIEPLLSKLDDDELRESSQMALVNYGQAIVDTLITYMSESANSINIKRIIPSILEKLGAQNSVDSLYQYIDHEDITIRNASLKALNNLKKHFPHLKFNQKNLLVKILAEAKIYLDTISYLYVQINAEEHDESVGDKNLKADIKDARKSLVDLLERRLDGNLERIFRLLGLKYPPDDMIEIYKSIQSNKPDIRINAIEFLDNLLEPNLKKIIVPIVESASVHSISQEIIEELEIKIPSEFECLETLLEGKDIKLKIAAMYLISQLKEKTYIPLAEKFLEHSNAKLQNMSRLAVKNINFFN
;
A
#
# COMPACT_ATOMS: atom_id res chain seq x y z
N MET A 1 33.62 -29.28 5.26
CA MET A 1 32.84 -28.12 4.76
C MET A 1 32.55 -27.13 5.87
N GLN A 2 32.08 -27.57 7.05
CA GLN A 2 31.88 -26.70 8.24
C GLN A 2 33.15 -25.97 8.71
N GLU A 3 34.34 -26.56 8.52
CA GLU A 3 35.62 -25.94 8.90
C GLU A 3 35.92 -24.58 8.25
N LEU A 4 35.22 -24.20 7.17
CA LEU A 4 35.41 -22.91 6.49
C LEU A 4 34.33 -21.88 6.83
N PHE A 5 33.36 -22.23 7.67
CA PHE A 5 32.23 -21.33 7.98
C PHE A 5 32.67 -20.07 8.75
N TYR A 6 33.74 -20.15 9.53
CA TYR A 6 34.34 -18.98 10.18
C TYR A 6 34.80 -17.93 9.15
N ILE A 7 35.28 -18.35 7.97
CA ILE A 7 35.71 -17.45 6.89
C ILE A 7 34.50 -16.74 6.31
N ILE A 8 33.40 -17.47 6.07
CA ILE A 8 32.15 -16.90 5.59
C ILE A 8 31.61 -15.87 6.59
N HIS A 9 31.55 -16.21 7.88
CA HIS A 9 31.14 -15.27 8.93
C HIS A 9 32.02 -14.01 9.02
N SER A 10 33.33 -14.18 8.89
CA SER A 10 34.27 -13.05 8.88
C SER A 10 34.00 -12.13 7.69
N PHE A 11 33.84 -12.68 6.49
CA PHE A 11 33.62 -11.87 5.30
C PHE A 11 32.22 -11.29 5.18
N LEU A 12 31.19 -11.90 5.79
CA LEU A 12 29.84 -11.34 5.91
C LEU A 12 29.80 -10.05 6.74
N ASN A 13 30.79 -9.82 7.60
CA ASN A 13 30.90 -8.62 8.43
C ASN A 13 32.05 -7.71 7.98
N SER A 14 32.62 -7.95 6.81
CA SER A 14 33.71 -7.14 6.30
C SER A 14 33.22 -5.75 5.91
N GLY A 15 34.09 -4.74 6.02
CA GLY A 15 33.82 -3.40 5.50
C GLY A 15 33.81 -3.32 3.96
N ASN A 16 34.26 -4.38 3.29
CA ASN A 16 34.35 -4.44 1.84
C ASN A 16 33.09 -5.12 1.25
N LYS A 17 32.29 -4.34 0.51
CA LYS A 17 31.03 -4.79 -0.09
C LYS A 17 31.21 -5.94 -1.09
N TRP A 18 32.32 -5.99 -1.82
CA TRP A 18 32.60 -7.10 -2.72
C TRP A 18 32.83 -8.40 -1.94
N LEU A 19 33.60 -8.36 -0.85
CA LEU A 19 33.80 -9.52 0.03
C LEU A 19 32.50 -9.95 0.70
N ASN A 20 31.65 -9.01 1.13
CA ASN A 20 30.32 -9.32 1.65
C ASN A 20 29.48 -10.08 0.61
N LYS A 21 29.45 -9.62 -0.66
CA LYS A 21 28.69 -10.29 -1.73
C LYS A 21 29.18 -11.72 -1.98
N GLU A 22 30.49 -11.93 -2.00
CA GLU A 22 31.06 -13.28 -2.18
C GLU A 22 30.75 -14.20 -0.99
N ALA A 23 30.80 -13.64 0.23
CA ALA A 23 30.43 -14.37 1.44
C ALA A 23 28.93 -14.72 1.46
N ILE A 24 28.07 -13.78 1.06
CA ILE A 24 26.62 -14.00 0.90
C ILE A 24 26.36 -15.12 -0.11
N TYR A 25 27.00 -15.06 -1.27
CA TYR A 25 26.89 -16.09 -2.29
C TYR A 25 27.32 -17.46 -1.76
N SER A 26 28.49 -17.52 -1.14
CA SER A 26 29.03 -18.73 -0.52
C SER A 26 28.10 -19.30 0.56
N ALA A 27 27.58 -18.43 1.44
CA ALA A 27 26.63 -18.80 2.47
C ALA A 27 25.36 -19.45 1.89
N GLY A 28 24.84 -18.92 0.78
CA GLY A 28 23.69 -19.49 0.06
C GLY A 28 23.95 -20.88 -0.52
N LEU A 29 25.19 -21.20 -0.88
CA LEU A 29 25.58 -22.52 -1.39
C LEU A 29 25.82 -23.57 -0.28
N THR A 30 25.92 -23.14 0.98
CA THR A 30 26.12 -24.08 2.10
C THR A 30 24.86 -24.84 2.48
N TYR A 31 23.68 -24.27 2.18
CA TYR A 31 22.38 -24.73 2.67
C TYR A 31 22.29 -24.87 4.20
N SER A 32 23.21 -24.28 4.97
CA SER A 32 23.26 -24.40 6.42
C SER A 32 22.33 -23.37 7.10
N PRO A 33 21.42 -23.79 8.00
CA PRO A 33 20.51 -22.88 8.69
C PRO A 33 21.19 -21.73 9.46
N GLU A 34 22.44 -21.91 9.89
CA GLU A 34 23.17 -20.89 10.68
C GLU A 34 23.44 -19.59 9.91
N PHE A 35 23.39 -19.62 8.57
CA PHE A 35 23.58 -18.44 7.74
C PHE A 35 22.27 -17.73 7.40
N ILE A 36 21.09 -18.29 7.72
CA ILE A 36 19.81 -17.67 7.39
C ILE A 36 19.66 -16.31 8.07
N GLU A 37 19.88 -16.22 9.39
CA GLU A 37 19.80 -14.96 10.13
C GLU A 37 20.83 -13.91 9.66
N PRO A 38 22.13 -14.26 9.49
CA PRO A 38 23.08 -13.36 8.87
C PRO A 38 22.64 -12.86 7.50
N LEU A 39 22.10 -13.72 6.62
CA LEU A 39 21.63 -13.33 5.30
C LEU A 39 20.40 -12.42 5.37
N LEU A 40 19.45 -12.69 6.27
CA LEU A 40 18.30 -11.83 6.52
C LEU A 40 18.73 -10.43 6.96
N SER A 41 19.71 -10.34 7.87
CA SER A 41 20.24 -9.05 8.33
C SER A 41 20.81 -8.17 7.20
N LYS A 42 21.30 -8.77 6.10
CA LYS A 42 21.86 -8.06 4.95
C LYS A 42 20.79 -7.56 3.97
N LEU A 43 19.52 -7.92 4.14
CA LEU A 43 18.43 -7.42 3.29
C LEU A 43 18.13 -5.93 3.52
N ASP A 44 18.47 -5.40 4.70
CA ASP A 44 18.33 -3.98 5.02
C ASP A 44 19.35 -3.09 4.30
N ASP A 45 20.41 -3.68 3.76
CA ASP A 45 21.44 -2.97 2.99
C ASP A 45 21.11 -2.98 1.50
N ASP A 46 20.86 -1.80 0.92
CA ASP A 46 20.47 -1.64 -0.49
C ASP A 46 21.45 -2.30 -1.47
N GLU A 47 22.77 -2.28 -1.19
CA GLU A 47 23.78 -2.83 -2.10
C GLU A 47 23.93 -4.35 -2.00
N LEU A 48 23.57 -4.92 -0.85
CA LEU A 48 23.71 -6.35 -0.55
C LEU A 48 22.38 -7.11 -0.67
N ARG A 49 21.25 -6.38 -0.75
CA ARG A 49 19.90 -6.94 -0.76
C ARG A 49 19.71 -7.99 -1.84
N GLU A 50 20.04 -7.67 -3.09
CA GLU A 50 19.82 -8.59 -4.22
C GLU A 50 20.62 -9.89 -4.04
N SER A 51 21.90 -9.78 -3.68
CA SER A 51 22.74 -10.94 -3.41
C SER A 51 22.18 -11.79 -2.25
N SER A 52 21.68 -11.14 -1.20
CA SER A 52 21.12 -11.82 -0.03
C SER A 52 19.80 -12.51 -0.36
N GLN A 53 18.94 -11.88 -1.17
CA GLN A 53 17.72 -12.51 -1.69
C GLN A 53 18.06 -13.75 -2.52
N MET A 54 19.03 -13.65 -3.44
CA MET A 54 19.45 -14.81 -4.26
C MET A 54 19.99 -15.94 -3.38
N ALA A 55 20.82 -15.62 -2.38
CA ALA A 55 21.34 -16.61 -1.45
C ALA A 55 20.23 -17.29 -0.65
N LEU A 56 19.23 -16.54 -0.16
CA LEU A 56 18.08 -17.09 0.56
C LEU A 56 17.19 -17.96 -0.36
N VAL A 57 17.01 -17.58 -1.63
CA VAL A 57 16.27 -18.37 -2.63
C VAL A 57 16.96 -19.71 -2.89
N ASN A 58 18.29 -19.78 -2.85
CA ASN A 58 19.03 -21.03 -3.07
C ASN A 58 18.67 -22.11 -2.06
N TYR A 59 18.26 -21.78 -0.83
CA TYR A 59 17.79 -22.76 0.15
C TYR A 59 16.53 -23.52 -0.29
N GLY A 60 15.85 -23.06 -1.35
CA GLY A 60 14.65 -23.71 -1.88
C GLY A 60 13.53 -23.70 -0.85
N GLN A 61 12.64 -24.70 -0.91
CA GLN A 61 11.44 -24.73 -0.06
C GLN A 61 11.75 -24.92 1.42
N ALA A 62 12.95 -25.38 1.80
CA ALA A 62 13.32 -25.64 3.19
C ALA A 62 13.35 -24.38 4.07
N ILE A 63 13.52 -23.19 3.46
CA ILE A 63 13.56 -21.92 4.20
C ILE A 63 12.17 -21.29 4.40
N VAL A 64 11.13 -21.81 3.75
CA VAL A 64 9.80 -21.19 3.72
C VAL A 64 9.25 -20.98 5.14
N ASP A 65 9.27 -22.02 5.98
CA ASP A 65 8.73 -21.93 7.32
C ASP A 65 9.52 -20.96 8.22
N THR A 66 10.84 -20.86 8.01
CA THR A 66 11.69 -19.87 8.69
C THR A 66 11.32 -18.45 8.32
N LEU A 67 11.11 -18.17 7.02
CA LEU A 67 10.69 -16.85 6.55
C LEU A 67 9.28 -16.48 7.02
N ILE A 68 8.37 -17.46 7.07
CA ILE A 68 7.01 -17.28 7.61
C ILE A 68 7.08 -16.94 9.10
N THR A 69 7.90 -17.67 9.86
CA THR A 69 8.12 -17.41 11.29
C THR A 69 8.66 -15.99 11.49
N TYR A 70 9.68 -15.60 10.73
CA TYR A 70 10.25 -14.25 10.79
C TYR A 70 9.21 -13.15 10.52
N MET A 71 8.31 -13.36 9.54
CA MET A 71 7.23 -12.43 9.22
C MET A 71 6.23 -12.28 10.38
N SER A 72 5.96 -13.36 11.11
CA SER A 72 4.97 -13.39 12.20
C SER A 72 5.44 -12.68 13.47
N GLU A 73 6.74 -12.66 13.74
CA GLU A 73 7.32 -12.10 14.98
C GLU A 73 7.38 -10.58 14.95
N SER A 74 6.65 -9.90 15.85
CA SER A 74 6.56 -8.43 15.87
C SER A 74 7.90 -7.71 16.15
N ALA A 75 8.85 -8.38 16.80
CA ALA A 75 10.16 -7.82 17.13
C ALA A 75 11.08 -7.65 15.90
N ASN A 76 10.79 -8.37 14.81
CA ASN A 76 11.65 -8.41 13.63
C ASN A 76 11.52 -7.15 12.75
N SER A 77 12.62 -6.79 12.08
CA SER A 77 12.73 -5.59 11.26
C SER A 77 11.63 -5.51 10.20
N ILE A 78 10.84 -4.44 10.23
CA ILE A 78 9.78 -4.17 9.25
C ILE A 78 10.34 -4.04 7.82
N ASN A 79 11.57 -3.54 7.68
CA ASN A 79 12.22 -3.37 6.39
C ASN A 79 12.53 -4.73 5.75
N ILE A 80 13.02 -5.69 6.53
CA ILE A 80 13.22 -7.08 6.09
C ILE A 80 11.88 -7.73 5.73
N LYS A 81 10.85 -7.54 6.57
CA LYS A 81 9.49 -8.08 6.30
C LYS A 81 8.90 -7.61 4.97
N ARG A 82 9.16 -6.37 4.57
CA ARG A 82 8.73 -5.83 3.26
C ARG A 82 9.36 -6.57 2.08
N ILE A 83 10.50 -7.22 2.28
CA ILE A 83 11.27 -7.89 1.23
C ILE A 83 10.90 -9.38 1.12
N ILE A 84 10.59 -10.04 2.24
CA ILE A 84 10.32 -11.49 2.30
C ILE A 84 9.29 -11.98 1.26
N PRO A 85 8.19 -11.28 0.95
CA PRO A 85 7.27 -11.72 -0.11
C PRO A 85 7.93 -11.98 -1.46
N SER A 86 8.93 -11.17 -1.84
CA SER A 86 9.69 -11.33 -3.10
C SER A 86 10.67 -12.52 -3.08
N ILE A 87 10.96 -13.06 -1.90
CA ILE A 87 11.73 -14.29 -1.74
C ILE A 87 10.75 -15.47 -1.83
N LEU A 88 9.66 -15.41 -1.05
CA LEU A 88 8.61 -16.45 -1.02
C LEU A 88 8.03 -16.74 -2.41
N GLU A 89 7.87 -15.72 -3.27
CA GLU A 89 7.35 -15.91 -4.64
C GLU A 89 8.24 -16.78 -5.53
N LYS A 90 9.54 -16.85 -5.25
CA LYS A 90 10.52 -17.62 -6.04
C LYS A 90 10.63 -19.07 -5.59
N LEU A 91 10.19 -19.37 -4.36
CA LEU A 91 10.31 -20.71 -3.77
C LEU A 91 9.22 -21.68 -4.24
N GLY A 92 8.08 -21.16 -4.73
CA GLY A 92 7.03 -21.99 -5.32
C GLY A 92 6.38 -22.99 -4.36
N ALA A 93 6.28 -22.65 -3.07
CA ALA A 93 5.69 -23.54 -2.06
C ALA A 93 4.23 -23.17 -1.73
N GLN A 94 3.40 -24.17 -1.41
CA GLN A 94 2.02 -23.95 -0.99
C GLN A 94 1.94 -23.12 0.30
N ASN A 95 2.83 -23.39 1.27
CA ASN A 95 2.91 -22.60 2.51
C ASN A 95 3.19 -21.11 2.23
N SER A 96 3.94 -20.78 1.18
CA SER A 96 4.14 -19.39 0.75
C SER A 96 2.81 -18.74 0.36
N VAL A 97 1.97 -19.43 -0.41
CA VAL A 97 0.65 -18.92 -0.81
C VAL A 97 -0.21 -18.67 0.41
N ASP A 98 -0.33 -19.66 1.29
CA ASP A 98 -1.21 -19.59 2.46
C ASP A 98 -0.78 -18.49 3.43
N SER A 99 0.53 -18.32 3.65
CA SER A 99 1.09 -17.25 4.46
C SER A 99 0.89 -15.87 3.82
N LEU A 100 1.25 -15.70 2.54
CA LEU A 100 1.09 -14.42 1.84
C LEU A 100 -0.36 -13.94 1.82
N TYR A 101 -1.34 -14.85 1.75
CA TYR A 101 -2.76 -14.52 1.86
C TYR A 101 -3.14 -13.87 3.19
N GLN A 102 -2.42 -14.12 4.28
CA GLN A 102 -2.64 -13.48 5.58
C GLN A 102 -2.13 -12.02 5.57
N TYR A 103 -1.14 -11.72 4.74
CA TYR A 103 -0.49 -10.41 4.68
C TYR A 103 -1.11 -9.44 3.66
N ILE A 104 -2.07 -9.87 2.84
CA ILE A 104 -2.78 -8.96 1.91
C ILE A 104 -3.73 -7.96 2.59
N ASP A 105 -3.94 -8.08 3.90
CA ASP A 105 -4.63 -7.09 4.75
C ASP A 105 -3.70 -6.45 5.80
N HIS A 106 -2.38 -6.64 5.67
CA HIS A 106 -1.41 -6.14 6.63
C HIS A 106 -1.46 -4.61 6.75
N GLU A 107 -1.17 -4.06 7.93
CA GLU A 107 -1.26 -2.61 8.20
C GLU A 107 -0.23 -1.81 7.41
N ASP A 108 0.97 -2.36 7.25
CA ASP A 108 1.99 -1.83 6.36
C ASP A 108 1.61 -2.08 4.88
N ILE A 109 1.35 -1.00 4.15
CA ILE A 109 0.95 -1.03 2.74
C ILE A 109 2.02 -1.64 1.82
N THR A 110 3.30 -1.52 2.17
CA THR A 110 4.40 -2.09 1.38
C THR A 110 4.40 -3.61 1.49
N ILE A 111 4.22 -4.16 2.70
CA ILE A 111 4.04 -5.61 2.91
C ILE A 111 2.80 -6.11 2.16
N ARG A 112 1.70 -5.35 2.25
CA ARG A 112 0.44 -5.68 1.58
C ARG A 112 0.60 -5.83 0.06
N ASN A 113 1.20 -4.81 -0.56
CA ASN A 113 1.41 -4.78 -2.01
C ASN A 113 2.44 -5.81 -2.45
N ALA A 114 3.52 -5.99 -1.70
CA ALA A 114 4.52 -7.02 -1.97
C ALA A 114 3.90 -8.43 -1.90
N SER A 115 3.00 -8.67 -0.94
CA SER A 115 2.31 -9.95 -0.79
C SER A 115 1.35 -10.24 -1.95
N LEU A 116 0.56 -9.25 -2.38
CA LEU A 116 -0.30 -9.40 -3.56
C LEU A 116 0.51 -9.65 -4.84
N LYS A 117 1.58 -8.90 -5.05
CA LYS A 117 2.49 -9.09 -6.18
C LYS A 117 3.09 -10.49 -6.18
N ALA A 118 3.56 -10.95 -5.02
CA ALA A 118 4.09 -12.29 -4.82
C ALA A 118 3.05 -13.38 -5.13
N LEU A 119 1.80 -13.21 -4.70
CA LEU A 119 0.72 -14.15 -5.04
C LEU A 119 0.41 -14.18 -6.54
N ASN A 120 0.39 -13.03 -7.22
CA ASN A 120 0.21 -12.99 -8.68
C ASN A 120 1.35 -13.72 -9.39
N ASN A 121 2.60 -13.50 -8.96
CA ASN A 121 3.77 -14.17 -9.52
C ASN A 121 3.76 -15.68 -9.25
N LEU A 122 3.35 -16.12 -8.05
CA LEU A 122 3.18 -17.53 -7.73
C LEU A 122 2.14 -18.19 -8.62
N LYS A 123 0.99 -17.52 -8.82
CA LYS A 123 -0.09 -18.02 -9.68
C LYS A 123 0.37 -18.18 -11.13
N LYS A 124 1.19 -17.24 -11.62
CA LYS A 124 1.74 -17.26 -12.97
C LYS A 124 2.76 -18.39 -13.17
N HIS A 125 3.74 -18.50 -12.28
CA HIS A 125 4.89 -19.39 -12.50
C HIS A 125 4.70 -20.80 -11.93
N PHE A 126 3.75 -20.99 -11.01
CA PHE A 126 3.48 -22.28 -10.36
C PHE A 126 1.99 -22.65 -10.44
N PRO A 127 1.48 -23.07 -11.62
CA PRO A 127 0.05 -23.37 -11.83
C PRO A 127 -0.52 -24.51 -10.98
N HIS A 128 0.36 -25.33 -10.38
CA HIS A 128 -0.03 -26.42 -9.49
C HIS A 128 -0.40 -25.96 -8.07
N LEU A 129 -0.05 -24.73 -7.70
CA LEU A 129 -0.38 -24.15 -6.40
C LEU A 129 -1.87 -23.83 -6.31
N LYS A 130 -2.43 -24.07 -5.11
CA LYS A 130 -3.85 -23.86 -4.84
C LYS A 130 -4.05 -22.49 -4.22
N PHE A 131 -4.95 -21.69 -4.80
CA PHE A 131 -5.32 -20.38 -4.30
C PHE A 131 -6.72 -20.44 -3.69
N ASN A 132 -6.85 -20.05 -2.42
CA ASN A 132 -8.14 -20.06 -1.74
C ASN A 132 -9.06 -18.96 -2.28
N GLN A 133 -10.02 -19.35 -3.10
CA GLN A 133 -10.99 -18.44 -3.72
C GLN A 133 -12.10 -17.98 -2.76
N LYS A 134 -12.31 -18.68 -1.63
CA LYS A 134 -13.51 -18.54 -0.79
C LYS A 134 -13.68 -17.13 -0.20
N ASN A 135 -12.56 -16.42 0.03
CA ASN A 135 -12.56 -15.07 0.60
C ASN A 135 -12.06 -14.00 -0.39
N LEU A 136 -11.70 -14.38 -1.62
CA LEU A 136 -11.15 -13.42 -2.58
C LEU A 136 -12.18 -12.36 -2.99
N LEU A 137 -13.44 -12.78 -3.20
CA LEU A 137 -14.53 -11.86 -3.53
C LEU A 137 -14.72 -10.82 -2.42
N VAL A 138 -14.72 -11.24 -1.14
CA VAL A 138 -14.86 -10.32 0.00
C VAL A 138 -13.75 -9.28 0.00
N LYS A 139 -12.51 -9.68 -0.33
CA LYS A 139 -11.37 -8.77 -0.39
C LYS A 139 -11.45 -7.79 -1.56
N ILE A 140 -11.89 -8.25 -2.74
CA ILE A 140 -12.13 -7.38 -3.89
C ILE A 140 -13.19 -6.33 -3.54
N LEU A 141 -14.31 -6.74 -2.94
CA LEU A 141 -15.38 -5.84 -2.53
C LEU A 141 -14.95 -4.87 -1.43
N ALA A 142 -14.16 -5.33 -0.46
CA ALA A 142 -13.60 -4.46 0.57
C ALA A 142 -12.67 -3.40 -0.02
N GLU A 143 -11.82 -3.76 -0.99
CA GLU A 143 -10.94 -2.81 -1.65
C GLU A 143 -11.70 -1.84 -2.56
N ALA A 144 -12.72 -2.31 -3.27
CA ALA A 144 -13.64 -1.47 -4.03
C ALA A 144 -14.35 -0.45 -3.13
N LYS A 145 -14.81 -0.87 -1.95
CA LYS A 145 -15.40 0.05 -0.98
C LYS A 145 -14.40 1.13 -0.53
N ILE A 146 -13.16 0.75 -0.20
CA ILE A 146 -12.10 1.72 0.16
C ILE A 146 -11.87 2.72 -0.97
N TYR A 147 -11.89 2.27 -2.23
CA TYR A 147 -11.76 3.14 -3.39
C TYR A 147 -12.91 4.15 -3.46
N LEU A 148 -14.17 3.71 -3.33
CA LEU A 148 -15.35 4.58 -3.33
C LEU A 148 -15.36 5.58 -2.16
N ASP A 149 -15.00 5.14 -0.96
CA ASP A 149 -14.85 6.02 0.21
C ASP A 149 -13.78 7.09 -0.07
N THR A 150 -12.68 6.73 -0.73
CA THR A 150 -11.61 7.67 -1.10
C THR A 150 -12.05 8.66 -2.16
N ILE A 151 -12.86 8.25 -3.15
CA ILE A 151 -13.50 9.19 -4.10
C ILE A 151 -14.37 10.18 -3.36
N SER A 152 -15.19 9.71 -2.41
CA SER A 152 -16.06 10.56 -1.61
C SER A 152 -15.27 11.64 -0.86
N TYR A 153 -14.18 11.25 -0.18
CA TYR A 153 -13.30 12.21 0.51
C TYR A 153 -12.65 13.18 -0.46
N LEU A 154 -12.16 12.70 -1.59
CA LEU A 154 -11.52 13.56 -2.59
C LEU A 154 -12.52 14.57 -3.18
N TYR A 155 -13.75 14.14 -3.48
CA TYR A 155 -14.83 15.03 -3.92
C TYR A 155 -15.11 16.13 -2.90
N VAL A 156 -15.26 15.78 -1.61
CA VAL A 156 -15.48 16.76 -0.54
C VAL A 156 -14.33 17.77 -0.48
N GLN A 157 -13.08 17.30 -0.55
CA GLN A 157 -11.92 18.19 -0.45
C GLN A 157 -11.77 19.10 -1.68
N ILE A 158 -12.03 18.63 -2.90
CA ILE A 158 -11.96 19.47 -4.10
C ILE A 158 -13.04 20.58 -4.07
N ASN A 159 -14.27 20.25 -3.68
CA ASN A 159 -15.38 21.20 -3.69
C ASN A 159 -15.41 22.13 -2.47
N ALA A 160 -14.71 21.78 -1.38
CA ALA A 160 -14.55 22.67 -0.23
C ALA A 160 -13.81 23.98 -0.58
N GLU A 161 -13.04 24.01 -1.67
CA GLU A 161 -12.34 25.22 -2.14
C GLU A 161 -13.29 26.38 -2.50
N GLU A 162 -14.55 26.11 -2.88
CA GLU A 162 -15.53 27.15 -3.22
C GLU A 162 -16.05 27.92 -1.99
N HIS A 163 -15.95 27.35 -0.79
CA HIS A 163 -16.40 27.99 0.46
C HIS A 163 -15.36 28.92 1.11
N ASP A 164 -14.08 28.81 0.72
CA ASP A 164 -12.97 29.61 1.24
C ASP A 164 -12.92 31.04 0.67
N GLU A 165 -13.77 31.39 -0.30
CA GLU A 165 -13.88 32.76 -0.81
C GLU A 165 -14.24 33.77 0.28
N SER A 166 -14.89 33.31 1.37
CA SER A 166 -15.35 34.12 2.50
C SER A 166 -14.24 34.63 3.44
N VAL A 167 -13.03 34.06 3.40
CA VAL A 167 -11.92 34.46 4.28
C VAL A 167 -11.34 35.81 3.82
N GLY A 168 -11.13 36.78 4.72
CA GLY A 168 -10.61 38.10 4.33
C GLY A 168 -9.08 38.16 4.15
N ASP A 169 -8.35 37.23 4.78
CA ASP A 169 -6.89 37.22 4.85
C ASP A 169 -6.26 36.36 3.74
N LYS A 170 -5.49 37.00 2.86
CA LYS A 170 -4.82 36.34 1.72
C LYS A 170 -3.78 35.31 2.15
N ASN A 171 -3.11 35.51 3.28
CA ASN A 171 -2.08 34.58 3.75
C ASN A 171 -2.74 33.32 4.30
N LEU A 172 -3.81 33.47 5.08
CA LEU A 172 -4.60 32.35 5.60
C LEU A 172 -5.19 31.49 4.47
N LYS A 173 -5.71 32.13 3.40
CA LYS A 173 -6.18 31.39 2.22
C LYS A 173 -5.09 30.57 1.55
N ALA A 174 -3.87 31.12 1.44
CA ALA A 174 -2.76 30.42 0.83
C ALA A 174 -2.37 29.18 1.67
N ASP A 175 -2.29 29.34 3.00
CA ASP A 175 -1.96 28.24 3.92
C ASP A 175 -3.00 27.10 3.88
N ILE A 176 -4.30 27.43 3.87
CA ILE A 176 -5.38 26.44 3.75
C ILE A 176 -5.30 25.73 2.40
N LYS A 177 -5.12 26.47 1.30
CA LYS A 177 -5.01 25.92 -0.05
C LYS A 177 -3.83 24.96 -0.17
N ASP A 178 -2.67 25.32 0.36
CA ASP A 178 -1.47 24.47 0.32
C ASP A 178 -1.64 23.20 1.17
N ALA A 179 -2.28 23.31 2.34
CA ALA A 179 -2.60 22.16 3.18
C ALA A 179 -3.61 21.21 2.52
N ARG A 180 -4.66 21.76 1.91
CA ARG A 180 -5.68 20.99 1.20
C ARG A 180 -5.12 20.31 -0.04
N LYS A 181 -4.32 21.03 -0.84
CA LYS A 181 -3.61 20.44 -1.99
C LYS A 181 -2.74 19.25 -1.56
N SER A 182 -2.03 19.36 -0.43
CA SER A 182 -1.22 18.26 0.09
C SER A 182 -2.05 17.03 0.48
N LEU A 183 -3.27 17.23 0.98
CA LEU A 183 -4.21 16.14 1.29
C LEU A 183 -4.81 15.54 0.00
N VAL A 184 -5.24 16.37 -0.94
CA VAL A 184 -5.74 15.97 -2.27
C VAL A 184 -4.72 15.13 -3.02
N ASP A 185 -3.48 15.62 -3.17
CA ASP A 185 -2.37 14.89 -3.81
C ASP A 185 -2.13 13.52 -3.17
N LEU A 186 -2.38 13.38 -1.86
CA LEU A 186 -2.21 12.12 -1.14
C LEU A 186 -3.40 11.18 -1.37
N LEU A 187 -4.63 11.69 -1.41
CA LEU A 187 -5.84 10.92 -1.73
C LEU A 187 -5.81 10.39 -3.16
N GLU A 188 -5.36 11.20 -4.14
CA GLU A 188 -5.18 10.76 -5.53
C GLU A 188 -4.20 9.58 -5.62
N ARG A 189 -3.04 9.68 -4.96
CA ARG A 189 -2.08 8.55 -4.89
C ARG A 189 -2.66 7.32 -4.20
N ARG A 190 -3.65 7.48 -3.32
CA ARG A 190 -4.35 6.35 -2.69
C ARG A 190 -5.34 5.72 -3.66
N LEU A 191 -6.09 6.50 -4.43
CA LEU A 191 -6.94 5.98 -5.49
C LEU A 191 -6.15 5.15 -6.49
N ASP A 192 -4.99 5.64 -6.95
CA ASP A 192 -4.11 4.89 -7.85
C ASP A 192 -3.71 3.55 -7.25
N GLY A 193 -3.25 3.57 -5.99
CA GLY A 193 -2.84 2.36 -5.27
C GLY A 193 -4.00 1.40 -4.99
N ASN A 194 -5.20 1.92 -4.72
CA ASN A 194 -6.40 1.12 -4.50
C ASN A 194 -6.83 0.43 -5.80
N LEU A 195 -6.84 1.17 -6.92
CA LEU A 195 -7.15 0.61 -8.23
C LEU A 195 -6.15 -0.48 -8.62
N GLU A 196 -4.85 -0.24 -8.45
CA GLU A 196 -3.82 -1.28 -8.68
C GLU A 196 -4.10 -2.54 -7.84
N ARG A 197 -4.46 -2.36 -6.57
CA ARG A 197 -4.77 -3.48 -5.66
C ARG A 197 -6.02 -4.24 -6.08
N ILE A 198 -7.07 -3.56 -6.56
CA ILE A 198 -8.25 -4.21 -7.16
C ILE A 198 -7.81 -5.11 -8.32
N PHE A 199 -7.00 -4.61 -9.25
CA PHE A 199 -6.50 -5.40 -10.38
C PHE A 199 -5.61 -6.57 -9.96
N ARG A 200 -4.75 -6.39 -8.95
CA ARG A 200 -3.94 -7.49 -8.40
C ARG A 200 -4.80 -8.57 -7.75
N LEU A 201 -5.84 -8.19 -7.01
CA LEU A 201 -6.81 -9.13 -6.44
C LEU A 201 -7.60 -9.85 -7.54
N LEU A 202 -8.04 -9.14 -8.57
CA LEU A 202 -8.64 -9.75 -9.76
C LEU A 202 -7.67 -10.73 -10.43
N GLY A 203 -6.38 -10.43 -10.46
CA GLY A 203 -5.32 -11.33 -10.94
C GLY A 203 -5.16 -12.62 -10.13
N LEU A 204 -5.75 -12.72 -8.93
CA LEU A 204 -5.83 -13.98 -8.18
C LEU A 204 -7.03 -14.84 -8.62
N LYS A 205 -8.02 -14.26 -9.29
CA LYS A 205 -9.15 -14.96 -9.91
C LYS A 205 -8.91 -15.23 -11.40
N TYR A 206 -8.61 -14.20 -12.16
CA TYR A 206 -8.34 -14.22 -13.60
C TYR A 206 -6.83 -14.34 -13.90
N PRO A 207 -6.40 -14.48 -15.18
CA PRO A 207 -4.98 -14.49 -15.52
C PRO A 207 -4.28 -13.19 -15.08
N PRO A 208 -3.16 -13.26 -14.32
CA PRO A 208 -2.49 -12.06 -13.81
C PRO A 208 -2.00 -11.10 -14.89
N ASP A 209 -1.49 -11.63 -16.01
CA ASP A 209 -0.93 -10.82 -17.08
C ASP A 209 -2.02 -9.97 -17.77
N ASP A 210 -3.18 -10.56 -18.07
CA ASP A 210 -4.34 -9.85 -18.62
C ASP A 210 -4.78 -8.71 -17.69
N MET A 211 -4.89 -8.97 -16.38
CA MET A 211 -5.31 -7.95 -15.42
C MET A 211 -4.31 -6.79 -15.32
N ILE A 212 -3.01 -7.07 -15.40
CA ILE A 212 -1.97 -6.04 -15.40
C ILE A 212 -2.01 -5.22 -16.71
N GLU A 213 -2.25 -5.87 -17.84
CA GLU A 213 -2.32 -5.20 -19.14
C GLU A 213 -3.56 -4.30 -19.26
N ILE A 214 -4.72 -4.77 -18.78
CA ILE A 214 -5.95 -3.98 -18.69
C ILE A 214 -5.72 -2.75 -17.80
N TYR A 215 -5.16 -2.93 -16.60
CA TYR A 215 -4.84 -1.82 -15.69
C TYR A 215 -3.95 -0.75 -16.35
N LYS A 216 -2.87 -1.16 -17.01
CA LYS A 216 -1.98 -0.24 -17.74
C LYS A 216 -2.71 0.48 -18.88
N SER A 217 -3.61 -0.21 -19.57
CA SER A 217 -4.38 0.34 -20.68
C SER A 217 -5.41 1.37 -20.21
N ILE A 218 -6.03 1.16 -19.04
CA ILE A 218 -6.91 2.15 -18.40
C ILE A 218 -6.16 3.43 -18.01
N GLN A 219 -4.89 3.32 -17.61
CA GLN A 219 -4.03 4.47 -17.30
C GLN A 219 -3.44 5.17 -18.53
N SER A 220 -3.78 4.71 -19.73
CA SER A 220 -3.27 5.30 -20.97
C SER A 220 -3.87 6.67 -21.25
N ASN A 221 -3.04 7.60 -21.72
CA ASN A 221 -3.49 8.91 -22.20
C ASN A 221 -4.38 8.83 -23.45
N LYS A 222 -4.43 7.68 -24.14
CA LYS A 222 -5.21 7.49 -25.37
C LYS A 222 -6.63 6.97 -25.07
N PRO A 223 -7.70 7.73 -25.37
CA PRO A 223 -9.08 7.32 -25.08
C PRO A 223 -9.46 5.95 -25.66
N ASP A 224 -9.10 5.68 -26.93
CA ASP A 224 -9.42 4.40 -27.58
C ASP A 224 -8.82 3.19 -26.85
N ILE A 225 -7.60 3.34 -26.31
CA ILE A 225 -6.95 2.28 -25.52
C ILE A 225 -7.71 2.04 -24.21
N ARG A 226 -8.19 3.11 -23.55
CA ARG A 226 -8.98 3.00 -22.32
C ARG A 226 -10.32 2.31 -22.57
N ILE A 227 -11.04 2.73 -23.61
CA ILE A 227 -12.34 2.15 -23.99
C ILE A 227 -12.20 0.65 -24.27
N ASN A 228 -11.23 0.27 -25.11
CA ASN A 228 -10.98 -1.14 -25.43
C ASN A 228 -10.64 -1.97 -24.17
N ALA A 229 -9.91 -1.38 -23.21
CA ALA A 229 -9.56 -2.06 -21.97
C ALA A 229 -10.79 -2.25 -21.06
N ILE A 230 -11.67 -1.26 -20.97
CA ILE A 230 -12.93 -1.33 -20.22
C ILE A 230 -13.84 -2.40 -20.84
N GLU A 231 -14.01 -2.41 -22.16
CA GLU A 231 -14.80 -3.42 -22.86
C GLU A 231 -14.23 -4.83 -22.65
N PHE A 232 -12.90 -4.98 -22.71
CA PHE A 232 -12.27 -6.27 -22.47
C PHE A 232 -12.47 -6.76 -21.04
N LEU A 233 -12.32 -5.86 -20.06
CA LEU A 233 -12.62 -6.15 -18.65
C LEU A 233 -14.08 -6.55 -18.46
N ASP A 234 -15.01 -5.80 -19.06
CA ASP A 234 -16.45 -5.99 -18.96
C ASP A 234 -16.90 -7.36 -19.48
N ASN A 235 -16.24 -7.86 -20.53
CA ASN A 235 -16.48 -9.19 -21.09
C ASN A 235 -15.88 -10.32 -20.25
N LEU A 236 -14.87 -10.03 -19.43
CA LEU A 236 -14.14 -11.02 -18.64
C LEU A 236 -14.74 -11.22 -17.25
N LEU A 237 -15.30 -10.17 -16.64
CA LEU A 237 -15.81 -10.21 -15.27
C LEU A 237 -17.14 -10.96 -15.13
N GLU A 238 -17.25 -11.77 -14.09
CA GLU A 238 -18.54 -12.35 -13.66
C GLU A 238 -19.55 -11.25 -13.26
N PRO A 239 -20.87 -11.48 -13.41
CA PRO A 239 -21.90 -10.44 -13.24
C PRO A 239 -21.89 -9.68 -11.91
N ASN A 240 -21.53 -10.36 -10.81
CA ASN A 240 -21.42 -9.76 -9.48
C ASN A 240 -20.23 -8.80 -9.34
N LEU A 241 -19.11 -9.12 -9.98
CA LEU A 241 -17.93 -8.24 -10.02
C LEU A 241 -18.11 -7.12 -11.03
N LYS A 242 -18.67 -7.44 -12.21
CA LYS A 242 -18.95 -6.49 -13.29
C LYS A 242 -19.70 -5.26 -12.79
N LYS A 243 -20.81 -5.46 -12.07
CA LYS A 243 -21.67 -4.38 -11.54
C LYS A 243 -20.96 -3.38 -10.63
N ILE A 244 -19.82 -3.76 -10.04
CA ILE A 244 -19.12 -2.94 -9.04
C ILE A 244 -17.80 -2.41 -9.62
N ILE A 245 -17.06 -3.26 -10.32
CA ILE A 245 -15.73 -2.93 -10.81
C ILE A 245 -15.77 -2.10 -12.09
N VAL A 246 -16.72 -2.35 -13.00
CA VAL A 246 -16.79 -1.60 -14.27
C VAL A 246 -17.07 -0.12 -14.04
N PRO A 247 -18.06 0.29 -13.22
CA PRO A 247 -18.28 1.70 -12.92
C PRO A 247 -17.06 2.37 -12.25
N ILE A 248 -16.38 1.66 -11.35
CA ILE A 248 -15.13 2.13 -10.73
C ILE A 248 -14.07 2.42 -11.80
N VAL A 249 -13.89 1.51 -12.76
CA VAL A 249 -12.89 1.66 -13.80
C VAL A 249 -13.25 2.78 -14.78
N GLU A 250 -14.53 2.90 -15.15
CA GLU A 250 -15.04 3.99 -16.00
C GLU A 250 -14.77 5.34 -15.34
N SER A 251 -15.08 5.48 -14.04
CA SER A 251 -14.79 6.72 -13.28
C SER A 251 -13.29 7.05 -13.23
N ALA A 252 -12.44 6.04 -13.03
CA ALA A 252 -10.99 6.22 -13.02
C ALA A 252 -10.43 6.70 -14.37
N SER A 253 -11.14 6.40 -15.48
CA SER A 253 -10.70 6.71 -16.83
C SER A 253 -10.91 8.17 -17.24
N VAL A 254 -11.72 8.93 -16.49
CA VAL A 254 -12.13 10.31 -16.81
C VAL A 254 -11.12 11.36 -16.31
N HIS A 255 -10.13 10.98 -15.48
CA HIS A 255 -9.09 11.87 -14.94
C HIS A 255 -9.59 13.12 -14.18
N SER A 256 -10.89 13.22 -13.91
CA SER A 256 -11.50 14.26 -13.08
C SER A 256 -12.67 13.67 -12.29
N ILE A 257 -12.84 14.17 -11.07
CA ILE A 257 -13.97 13.80 -10.21
C ILE A 257 -15.06 14.84 -10.39
N SER A 258 -16.28 14.37 -10.66
CA SER A 258 -17.46 15.20 -10.92
C SER A 258 -18.66 14.73 -10.10
N GLN A 259 -19.70 15.57 -10.02
CA GLN A 259 -20.96 15.18 -9.39
C GLN A 259 -21.64 14.02 -10.14
N GLU A 260 -21.51 13.95 -11.47
CA GLU A 260 -22.03 12.85 -12.28
C GLU A 260 -21.46 11.49 -11.84
N ILE A 261 -20.15 11.42 -11.57
CA ILE A 261 -19.49 10.20 -11.06
C ILE A 261 -20.06 9.79 -9.69
N ILE A 262 -20.33 10.76 -8.81
CA ILE A 262 -20.89 10.50 -7.48
C ILE A 262 -22.30 9.90 -7.59
N GLU A 263 -23.12 10.45 -8.48
CA GLU A 263 -24.48 9.98 -8.73
C GLU A 263 -24.49 8.59 -9.39
N GLU A 264 -23.64 8.37 -10.39
CA GLU A 264 -23.52 7.08 -11.10
C GLU A 264 -23.05 5.95 -10.18
N LEU A 265 -22.11 6.24 -9.27
CA LEU A 265 -21.57 5.27 -8.32
C LEU A 265 -22.40 5.15 -7.03
N GLU A 266 -23.51 5.89 -6.91
CA GLU A 266 -24.37 5.96 -5.72
C GLU A 266 -23.56 6.26 -4.42
N ILE A 267 -22.54 7.12 -4.52
CA ILE A 267 -21.63 7.42 -3.41
C ILE A 267 -22.31 8.37 -2.42
N LYS A 268 -22.24 8.02 -1.13
CA LYS A 268 -22.66 8.93 -0.05
C LYS A 268 -21.58 9.96 0.21
N ILE A 269 -21.95 11.23 0.15
CA ILE A 269 -21.07 12.37 0.42
C ILE A 269 -21.19 12.76 1.90
N PRO A 270 -20.13 12.62 2.72
CA PRO A 270 -20.12 13.09 4.10
C PRO A 270 -19.87 14.61 4.15
N SER A 271 -20.10 15.21 5.32
CA SER A 271 -19.63 16.56 5.61
C SER A 271 -18.09 16.63 5.66
N GLU A 272 -17.50 17.83 5.52
CA GLU A 272 -16.04 18.02 5.67
C GLU A 272 -15.54 17.55 7.04
N PHE A 273 -16.35 17.77 8.09
CA PHE A 273 -16.05 17.28 9.43
C PHE A 273 -15.98 15.76 9.51
N GLU A 274 -17.02 15.06 9.04
CA GLU A 274 -17.06 13.59 9.02
C GLU A 274 -15.94 13.00 8.14
N CYS A 275 -15.62 13.66 7.03
CA CYS A 275 -14.50 13.30 6.16
C CYS A 275 -13.18 13.35 6.94
N LEU A 276 -12.88 14.48 7.59
CA LEU A 276 -11.64 14.66 8.35
C LEU A 276 -11.59 13.75 9.59
N GLU A 277 -12.70 13.52 10.28
CA GLU A 277 -12.79 12.56 11.37
C GLU A 277 -12.44 11.14 10.89
N THR A 278 -13.05 10.70 9.79
CA THR A 278 -12.81 9.35 9.26
C THR A 278 -11.36 9.17 8.80
N LEU A 279 -10.77 10.19 8.17
CA LEU A 279 -9.36 10.18 7.78
C LEU A 279 -8.41 10.08 8.99
N LEU A 280 -8.74 10.75 10.09
CA LEU A 280 -7.96 10.69 11.33
C LEU A 280 -8.11 9.35 12.06
N GLU A 281 -9.27 8.71 11.99
CA GLU A 281 -9.55 7.40 12.59
C GLU A 281 -8.96 6.23 11.78
N GLY A 282 -8.68 6.44 10.49
CA GLY A 282 -8.08 5.43 9.59
C GLY A 282 -6.72 4.88 10.05
N LYS A 283 -6.14 3.93 9.31
CA LYS A 283 -4.83 3.35 9.67
C LYS A 283 -3.63 4.09 9.06
N ASP A 284 -3.86 4.93 8.06
CA ASP A 284 -2.80 5.57 7.30
C ASP A 284 -2.25 6.81 7.98
N ILE A 285 -1.08 6.68 8.60
CA ILE A 285 -0.42 7.77 9.32
C ILE A 285 -0.14 9.01 8.44
N LYS A 286 0.11 8.83 7.13
CA LYS A 286 0.37 9.96 6.23
C LYS A 286 -0.92 10.76 6.00
N LEU A 287 -2.06 10.08 5.81
CA LEU A 287 -3.36 10.74 5.69
C LEU A 287 -3.75 11.43 7.00
N LYS A 288 -3.51 10.81 8.17
CA LYS A 288 -3.75 11.46 9.47
C LYS A 288 -2.97 12.77 9.61
N ILE A 289 -1.69 12.75 9.24
CA ILE A 289 -0.83 13.94 9.33
C ILE A 289 -1.32 15.02 8.36
N ALA A 290 -1.68 14.67 7.13
CA ALA A 290 -2.20 15.62 6.15
C ALA A 290 -3.55 16.24 6.58
N ALA A 291 -4.47 15.41 7.08
CA ALA A 291 -5.76 15.87 7.62
C ALA A 291 -5.57 16.77 8.85
N MET A 292 -4.70 16.40 9.78
CA MET A 292 -4.37 17.22 10.95
C MET A 292 -3.69 18.54 10.54
N TYR A 293 -2.86 18.52 9.50
CA TYR A 293 -2.25 19.73 8.96
C TYR A 293 -3.32 20.68 8.40
N LEU A 294 -4.27 20.17 7.61
CA LEU A 294 -5.41 20.96 7.12
C LEU A 294 -6.23 21.55 8.28
N ILE A 295 -6.60 20.74 9.28
CA ILE A 295 -7.30 21.22 10.48
C ILE A 295 -6.55 22.36 11.17
N SER A 296 -5.21 22.29 11.23
CA SER A 296 -4.40 23.35 11.85
C SER A 296 -4.43 24.68 11.09
N GLN A 297 -4.77 24.67 9.80
CA GLN A 297 -4.93 25.86 8.97
C GLN A 297 -6.37 26.38 8.92
N LEU A 298 -7.38 25.50 9.00
CA LEU A 298 -8.80 25.88 9.01
C LEU A 298 -9.15 26.79 10.21
N LYS A 299 -8.49 26.60 11.36
CA LYS A 299 -8.67 27.42 12.58
C LYS A 299 -10.11 27.50 13.10
N GLU A 300 -10.96 26.52 12.79
CA GLU A 300 -12.33 26.47 13.30
C GLU A 300 -12.42 25.70 14.63
N LYS A 301 -13.19 26.24 15.58
CA LYS A 301 -13.41 25.62 16.91
C LYS A 301 -14.04 24.23 16.81
N THR A 302 -14.82 23.97 15.76
CA THR A 302 -15.49 22.69 15.48
C THR A 302 -14.51 21.53 15.46
N TYR A 303 -13.27 21.72 14.99
CA TYR A 303 -12.26 20.67 14.86
C TYR A 303 -11.41 20.42 16.11
N ILE A 304 -11.54 21.22 17.19
CA ILE A 304 -10.78 21.03 18.44
C ILE A 304 -10.91 19.60 18.98
N PRO A 305 -12.13 19.01 19.09
CA PRO A 305 -12.29 17.66 19.62
C PRO A 305 -11.53 16.61 18.79
N LEU A 306 -11.42 16.81 17.47
CA LEU A 306 -10.66 15.90 16.61
C LEU A 306 -9.16 16.03 16.85
N ALA A 307 -8.65 17.25 17.03
CA ALA A 307 -7.24 17.49 17.30
C ALA A 307 -6.83 16.93 18.67
N GLU A 308 -7.64 17.12 19.72
CA GLU A 308 -7.34 16.69 21.09
C GLU A 308 -7.17 15.18 21.24
N LYS A 309 -7.95 14.38 20.49
CA LYS A 309 -7.86 12.90 20.46
C LYS A 309 -6.42 12.39 20.19
N PHE A 310 -5.55 13.19 19.56
CA PHE A 310 -4.22 12.77 19.10
C PHE A 310 -3.04 13.43 19.84
N LEU A 311 -3.27 14.16 20.94
CA LEU A 311 -2.23 14.84 21.72
C LEU A 311 -1.22 13.88 22.39
N GLU A 312 -1.61 12.63 22.60
CA GLU A 312 -0.78 11.58 23.21
C GLU A 312 -0.50 10.41 22.25
N HIS A 313 -0.67 10.63 20.94
CA HIS A 313 -0.47 9.59 19.95
C HIS A 313 1.00 9.14 19.89
N SER A 314 1.23 7.83 19.73
CA SER A 314 2.58 7.22 19.72
C SER A 314 3.48 7.73 18.59
N ASN A 315 2.88 8.13 17.46
CA ASN A 315 3.61 8.77 16.37
C ASN A 315 3.90 10.26 16.67
N ALA A 316 5.18 10.57 16.88
CA ALA A 316 5.64 11.91 17.23
C ALA A 316 5.26 13.01 16.21
N LYS A 317 5.21 12.69 14.91
CA LYS A 317 4.82 13.68 13.88
C LYS A 317 3.35 14.04 13.99
N LEU A 318 2.47 13.04 14.12
CA LEU A 318 1.04 13.26 14.29
C LEU A 318 0.75 14.00 15.60
N GLN A 319 1.42 13.61 16.69
CA GLN A 319 1.32 14.27 17.98
C GLN A 319 1.68 15.78 17.89
N ASN A 320 2.81 16.10 17.25
CA ASN A 320 3.24 17.48 17.10
C ASN A 320 2.27 18.30 16.23
N MET A 321 1.71 17.69 15.18
CA MET A 321 0.70 18.34 14.33
C MET A 321 -0.61 18.57 15.08
N SER A 322 -1.04 17.63 15.93
CA SER A 322 -2.22 17.80 16.79
C SER A 322 -2.04 18.95 17.78
N ARG A 323 -0.88 19.07 18.44
CA ARG A 323 -0.56 20.23 19.30
C ARG A 323 -0.58 21.55 18.54
N LEU A 324 -0.04 21.56 17.32
CA LEU A 324 -0.06 22.73 16.45
C LEU A 324 -1.51 23.13 16.11
N ALA A 325 -2.35 22.17 15.75
CA ALA A 325 -3.76 22.39 15.45
C ALA A 325 -4.50 23.03 16.63
N VAL A 326 -4.42 22.45 17.83
CA VAL A 326 -5.06 23.00 19.03
C VAL A 326 -4.56 24.41 19.33
N LYS A 327 -3.24 24.66 19.23
CA LYS A 327 -2.67 25.99 19.46
C LYS A 327 -3.17 27.02 18.44
N ASN A 328 -3.17 26.67 17.16
CA ASN A 328 -3.63 27.56 16.11
C ASN A 328 -5.12 27.87 16.28
N ILE A 329 -5.95 26.85 16.49
CA ILE A 329 -7.38 27.08 16.65
C ILE A 329 -7.64 27.99 17.86
N ASN A 330 -7.00 27.77 19.02
CA ASN A 330 -7.21 28.60 20.21
C ASN A 330 -6.63 30.03 20.11
N PHE A 331 -5.65 30.28 19.24
CA PHE A 331 -5.06 31.62 19.11
C PHE A 331 -5.94 32.59 18.31
N PHE A 332 -6.75 32.09 17.39
CA PHE A 332 -7.54 32.91 16.45
C PHE A 332 -9.01 33.09 16.87
N ASN A 333 -9.37 32.77 18.11
CA ASN A 333 -10.72 32.44 18.55
C ASN A 333 -10.97 32.74 20.02
#